data_AF-A0A1H9UC52-F1
#
_entry.id   AF-A0A1H9UC52-F1
#
_cell.length_a   1.000
_cell.length_b   1.000
_cell.length_c   1.000
_cell.angle_alpha   90.00
_cell.angle_beta   90.00
_cell.angle_gamma   90.00
#
_symmetry.space_group_name_H-M   'P 1'
#
loop_
_entity.id
_entity.type
_entity.pdbx_description
1 polymer ?
#
loop_
_entity_poly.entity_id
_entity_poly.type
_entity_poly.pdbx_seq_one_letter_code
_entity_poly.pdbx_strand_id
1 'polypeptide(L)'
;MAYFAGWELINNEWQFSEPGVGPQHEWMISVAETFLTFITTHDEKNGSTKYFLGANPSIIYDVDPADLPTPNPDNAIEFFATRYPHRRTQITNFFTTYISQPTDTTTTYLNDQQDGPELIIEFCTTLDITPPPPLIEPAD
;
A
#
# COMPACT_ATOMS: atom_id res chain seq x y z
N MET A 1 -8.71 -14.43 13.71
CA MET A 1 -7.53 -14.00 12.90
C MET A 1 -8.10 -13.27 11.72
N ALA A 2 -7.84 -11.97 11.59
CA ALA A 2 -8.18 -11.24 10.37
C ALA A 2 -7.40 -11.90 9.21
N TYR A 3 -8.11 -12.44 8.23
CA TYR A 3 -7.50 -12.94 7.01
C TYR A 3 -7.09 -11.71 6.21
N PHE A 4 -5.83 -11.31 6.34
CA PHE A 4 -5.27 -10.32 5.46
C PHE A 4 -5.02 -11.00 4.12
N ALA A 5 -5.38 -10.35 3.02
CA ALA A 5 -5.11 -10.81 1.65
C ALA A 5 -4.62 -9.62 0.81
N GLY A 6 -3.85 -9.88 -0.24
CA GLY A 6 -3.25 -8.82 -1.03
C GLY A 6 -3.12 -9.15 -2.51
N TRP A 7 -2.99 -8.09 -3.29
CA TRP A 7 -2.63 -8.12 -4.70
C TRP A 7 -1.13 -7.88 -4.85
N GLU A 8 -0.43 -8.83 -5.44
CA GLU A 8 0.97 -8.69 -5.83
C GLU A 8 1.02 -8.35 -7.33
N LEU A 9 1.83 -7.35 -7.72
CA LEU A 9 2.14 -7.14 -9.13
C LEU A 9 3.46 -7.84 -9.43
N ILE A 10 3.40 -8.95 -10.16
CA ILE A 10 4.56 -9.78 -10.50
C ILE A 10 4.61 -9.91 -12.01
N ASN A 11 5.71 -9.48 -12.64
CA ASN A 11 5.88 -9.50 -14.10
C ASN A 11 4.73 -8.77 -14.83
N ASN A 12 4.28 -7.63 -14.28
CA ASN A 12 3.11 -6.85 -14.76
C ASN A 12 1.75 -7.58 -14.70
N GLU A 13 1.63 -8.69 -13.96
CA GLU A 13 0.37 -9.39 -13.75
C GLU A 13 -0.04 -9.35 -12.28
N TRP A 14 -1.33 -9.08 -12.01
CA TRP A 14 -1.88 -9.09 -10.67
C TRP A 14 -2.16 -10.51 -10.18
N GLN A 15 -1.63 -10.85 -9.02
CA GLN A 15 -1.86 -12.13 -8.35
C GLN A 15 -2.44 -11.90 -6.96
N PHE A 16 -3.46 -12.67 -6.59
CA PHE A 16 -4.04 -12.63 -5.25
C PHE A 16 -3.32 -13.65 -4.36
N SER A 17 -2.74 -13.20 -3.25
CA SER A 17 -2.03 -14.05 -2.31
C SER A 17 -2.22 -13.61 -0.86
N GLU A 18 -1.81 -14.46 0.09
CA GLU A 18 -1.67 -14.04 1.49
C GLU A 18 -0.57 -12.98 1.60
N PRO A 19 -0.69 -11.98 2.51
CA PRO A 19 0.29 -10.95 2.72
C PRO A 19 1.52 -11.55 3.41
N GLY A 20 2.36 -12.11 2.59
CA GLY A 20 3.70 -12.56 2.86
C GLY A 20 4.47 -12.30 1.58
N VAL A 21 5.72 -11.85 1.74
CA VAL A 21 6.61 -11.52 0.63
C VAL A 21 6.61 -12.69 -0.36
N GLY A 22 5.86 -12.55 -1.47
CA GLY A 22 5.91 -13.49 -2.59
C GLY A 22 7.34 -13.62 -3.11
N PRO A 23 7.63 -14.57 -4.02
CA PRO A 23 8.97 -14.84 -4.50
C PRO A 23 9.67 -13.59 -5.07
N GLN A 24 10.47 -12.95 -4.22
CA GLN A 24 11.54 -11.96 -4.37
C GLN A 24 11.47 -10.78 -5.35
N HIS A 25 10.52 -10.65 -6.28
CA HIS A 25 10.69 -9.66 -7.35
C HIS A 25 9.39 -8.95 -7.71
N GLU A 26 9.09 -7.86 -6.99
CA GLU A 26 8.74 -6.54 -7.55
C GLU A 26 8.14 -5.67 -6.45
N TRP A 27 6.89 -5.86 -6.00
CA TRP A 27 6.27 -5.22 -4.83
C TRP A 27 4.82 -5.73 -4.69
N MET A 28 4.22 -5.56 -3.51
CA MET A 28 2.84 -5.99 -3.25
C MET A 28 2.01 -4.88 -2.62
N ILE A 29 0.71 -4.88 -2.89
CA ILE A 29 -0.29 -4.05 -2.20
C ILE A 29 -1.30 -4.98 -1.51
N SER A 30 -1.58 -4.76 -0.25
CA SER A 30 -2.55 -5.55 0.51
C SER A 30 -3.60 -4.66 1.12
N VAL A 31 -4.84 -5.15 1.06
CA VAL A 31 -5.98 -4.54 1.75
C VAL A 31 -6.31 -5.42 2.94
N ALA A 32 -6.05 -4.88 4.11
CA ALA A 32 -6.60 -5.39 5.34
C ALA A 32 -8.00 -4.78 5.51
N GLU A 33 -9.03 -5.63 5.42
CA GLU A 33 -10.40 -5.33 5.87
C GLU A 33 -10.96 -3.98 5.38
N THR A 34 -11.12 -3.74 4.07
CA THR A 34 -11.73 -2.54 3.43
C THR A 34 -11.28 -1.13 3.90
N PHE A 35 -10.52 -1.00 4.98
CA PHE A 35 -10.25 0.24 5.72
C PHE A 35 -8.75 0.44 5.96
N LEU A 36 -7.91 -0.57 5.70
CA LEU A 36 -6.45 -0.43 5.83
C LEU A 36 -5.77 -0.92 4.56
N THR A 37 -5.14 0.00 3.83
CA THR A 37 -4.30 -0.32 2.67
C THR A 37 -2.84 -0.17 3.04
N PHE A 38 -2.02 -1.13 2.63
CA PHE A 38 -0.57 -1.01 2.75
C PHE A 38 0.16 -1.56 1.54
N ILE A 39 1.31 -0.96 1.23
CA ILE A 39 2.24 -1.40 0.19
C ILE A 39 3.46 -2.00 0.88
N THR A 40 3.88 -3.17 0.45
CA THR A 40 5.19 -3.72 0.83
C THR A 40 6.10 -3.75 -0.39
N THR A 41 7.26 -3.11 -0.26
CA THR A 41 8.33 -3.15 -1.26
C THR A 41 9.44 -4.07 -0.77
N HIS A 42 10.13 -4.73 -1.70
CA HIS A 42 11.32 -5.53 -1.41
C HIS A 42 12.52 -4.96 -2.16
N ASP A 43 13.61 -4.74 -1.44
CA ASP A 43 14.90 -4.33 -1.98
C ASP A 43 15.96 -5.32 -1.48
N GLU A 44 16.75 -5.89 -2.39
CA GLU A 44 17.84 -6.83 -2.07
C GLU A 44 18.83 -6.27 -1.03
N LYS A 45 18.99 -4.94 -0.96
CA LYS A 45 19.89 -4.27 -0.02
C LYS A 45 19.25 -3.92 1.33
N ASN A 46 17.95 -3.61 1.33
CA ASN A 46 17.27 -3.02 2.49
C ASN A 46 16.19 -3.94 3.08
N GLY A 47 15.97 -5.11 2.49
CA GLY A 47 14.91 -6.04 2.89
C GLY A 47 13.52 -5.53 2.50
N SER A 48 12.49 -6.03 3.20
CA SER A 48 11.12 -5.63 2.95
C SER A 48 10.73 -4.41 3.77
N THR A 49 10.19 -3.38 3.11
CA THR A 49 9.66 -2.18 3.76
C THR A 49 8.16 -2.08 3.52
N LYS A 50 7.39 -1.87 4.59
CA LYS A 50 5.93 -1.72 4.55
C LYS A 50 5.53 -0.25 4.75
N TYR A 51 4.60 0.22 3.94
CA TYR A 51 4.05 1.58 3.95
C TYR A 51 2.53 1.49 4.12
N PHE A 52 2.00 2.10 5.17
CA PHE A 52 0.56 2.22 5.37
C PHE A 52 0.02 3.45 4.64
N LEU A 53 -1.17 3.34 4.04
CA LEU A 53 -1.80 4.38 3.24
C LEU A 53 -3.19 4.72 3.81
N GLY A 54 -3.46 6.01 3.98
CA GLY A 54 -4.75 6.56 4.43
C GLY A 54 -5.03 6.29 5.92
N ALA A 55 -5.07 5.02 6.31
CA ALA A 55 -5.23 4.58 7.69
C ALA A 55 -3.90 4.18 8.33
N ASN A 56 -3.73 4.64 9.56
CA ASN A 56 -2.67 4.21 10.45
C ASN A 56 -3.17 3.04 11.34
N PRO A 57 -2.46 1.90 11.40
CA PRO A 57 -2.80 0.79 12.29
C PRO A 57 -2.96 1.18 13.76
N SER A 58 -2.25 2.19 14.27
CA SER A 58 -2.42 2.64 15.66
C SER A 58 -3.81 3.23 15.91
N ILE A 59 -4.43 3.84 14.90
CA ILE A 59 -5.77 4.40 14.98
C ILE A 59 -6.83 3.29 14.85
N ILE A 60 -6.62 2.36 13.92
CA ILE A 60 -7.62 1.33 13.59
C ILE A 60 -7.63 0.18 14.61
N TYR A 61 -6.45 -0.24 15.07
CA TYR A 61 -6.27 -1.43 15.91
C TYR A 61 -5.73 -1.13 17.32
N ASP A 62 -5.65 0.15 17.71
CA ASP A 62 -5.14 0.60 19.02
C ASP A 62 -3.76 0.01 19.36
N VAL A 63 -2.89 -0.07 18.35
CA VAL A 63 -1.50 -0.52 18.49
C VAL A 63 -0.63 0.66 18.89
N ASP A 64 0.33 0.44 19.80
CA ASP A 64 1.29 1.50 20.19
C ASP A 64 2.07 1.98 18.95
N PRO A 65 2.05 3.30 18.63
CA PRO A 65 2.86 3.87 17.55
C PRO A 65 4.35 3.50 17.60
N ALA A 66 4.91 3.27 18.79
CA ALA A 66 6.31 2.87 18.95
C ALA A 66 6.62 1.47 18.41
N ASP A 67 5.62 0.61 18.31
CA ASP A 67 5.72 -0.75 17.78
C ASP A 67 5.52 -0.81 16.25
N LEU A 68 5.14 0.31 15.63
CA LEU A 68 4.93 0.41 14.20
C LEU A 68 6.17 0.94 13.48
N PRO A 69 6.54 0.39 12.32
CA PRO A 69 7.68 0.88 11.55
C PRO A 69 7.41 2.32 11.08
N THR A 70 8.37 3.23 11.28
CA THR A 70 8.30 4.58 10.69
C THR A 70 8.57 4.50 9.19
N PRO A 71 7.59 4.82 8.33
CA PRO A 71 7.79 4.75 6.89
C PRO A 71 8.69 5.88 6.41
N ASN A 72 9.57 5.56 5.45
CA ASN A 72 10.38 6.54 4.73
C ASN A 72 9.75 6.84 3.36
N PRO A 73 9.03 7.97 3.19
CA PRO A 73 8.38 8.31 1.93
C PRO A 73 9.36 8.51 0.78
N ASP A 74 10.56 9.04 1.03
CA ASP A 74 11.57 9.24 -0.02
C ASP A 74 12.02 7.91 -0.62
N ASN A 75 12.17 6.87 0.22
CA ASN A 75 12.48 5.52 -0.25
C ASN A 75 11.35 4.95 -1.12
N ALA A 76 10.08 5.12 -0.72
CA ALA A 76 8.94 4.68 -1.51
C ALA A 76 8.88 5.41 -2.86
N ILE A 77 9.02 6.74 -2.85
CA ILE A 77 9.01 7.58 -4.05
C ILE A 77 10.12 7.14 -5.00
N GLU A 78 11.35 6.98 -4.53
CA GLU A 78 12.48 6.59 -5.37
C GLU A 78 12.29 5.19 -5.97
N PHE A 79 11.77 4.26 -5.16
CA PHE A 79 11.49 2.89 -5.58
C PHE A 79 10.52 2.83 -6.77
N PHE A 80 9.40 3.56 -6.68
CA PHE A 80 8.40 3.59 -7.74
C PHE A 80 8.79 4.52 -8.90
N ALA A 81 9.42 5.66 -8.64
CA ALA A 81 9.87 6.58 -9.69
C ALA A 81 10.98 5.98 -10.57
N THR A 82 11.80 5.06 -10.04
CA THR A 82 12.78 4.33 -10.86
C THR A 82 12.10 3.41 -11.87
N ARG A 83 10.97 2.80 -11.49
CA ARG A 83 10.20 1.87 -12.33
C ARG A 83 9.26 2.59 -13.29
N TYR A 84 8.69 3.70 -12.86
CA TYR A 84 7.73 4.53 -13.61
C TYR A 84 8.25 5.98 -13.72
N PRO A 85 9.37 6.22 -14.41
CA PRO A 85 10.06 7.52 -14.38
C PRO A 85 9.23 8.68 -14.93
N HIS A 86 8.32 8.40 -15.86
CA HIS A 86 7.40 9.39 -16.43
C HIS A 86 6.27 9.81 -15.45
N ARG A 87 6.11 9.11 -14.32
CA ARG A 87 5.11 9.37 -13.28
C ARG A 87 5.68 9.93 -11.99
N ARG A 88 6.97 10.30 -11.95
CA ARG A 88 7.65 10.75 -10.70
C ARG A 88 6.85 11.80 -9.93
N THR A 89 6.34 12.84 -10.60
CA THR A 89 5.57 13.89 -9.94
C THR A 89 4.29 13.35 -9.30
N GLN A 90 3.56 12.49 -10.01
CA GLN A 90 2.33 11.86 -9.52
C GLN A 90 2.63 10.95 -8.33
N ILE A 91 3.70 10.16 -8.41
CA ILE A 91 4.17 9.28 -7.34
C ILE A 91 4.55 10.08 -6.09
N THR A 92 5.32 11.16 -6.25
CA THR A 92 5.66 12.07 -5.16
C THR A 92 4.42 12.62 -4.49
N ASN A 93 3.45 13.11 -5.26
CA ASN A 93 2.21 13.63 -4.72
C ASN A 93 1.44 12.55 -3.95
N PHE A 94 1.28 11.36 -4.53
CA PHE A 94 0.55 10.26 -3.89
C PHE A 94 1.16 9.89 -2.53
N PHE A 95 2.47 9.60 -2.46
CA PHE A 95 3.10 9.22 -1.20
C PHE A 95 3.18 10.36 -0.19
N THR A 96 3.27 11.62 -0.63
CA THR A 96 3.21 12.77 0.28
C THR A 96 1.82 12.96 0.88
N THR A 97 0.78 12.63 0.12
CA THR A 97 -0.62 12.78 0.56
C THR A 97 -1.09 11.63 1.43
N TYR A 98 -0.81 10.38 1.03
CA TYR A 98 -1.49 9.22 1.60
C TYR A 98 -0.65 8.39 2.55
N ILE A 99 0.68 8.54 2.60
CA ILE A 99 1.48 7.74 3.54
C ILE A 99 1.10 8.12 4.98
N SER A 100 0.79 7.11 5.79
CA SER A 100 0.45 7.31 7.20
C SER A 100 1.69 7.11 8.06
N GLN A 101 2.00 8.07 8.93
CA GLN A 101 3.02 7.96 9.96
C GLN A 101 2.43 7.31 11.22
N PRO A 102 3.18 6.46 11.95
CA PRO A 102 2.72 5.86 13.20
C PRO A 102 2.16 6.85 14.23
N THR A 103 2.70 8.07 14.25
CA THR A 103 2.31 9.16 15.15
C THR A 103 1.13 9.99 14.66
N ASP A 104 0.58 9.70 13.48
CA ASP A 104 -0.58 10.43 12.98
C ASP A 104 -1.76 10.25 13.92
N THR A 105 -2.38 11.37 14.28
CA THR A 105 -3.55 11.40 15.18
C THR A 105 -4.87 11.39 14.43
N THR A 106 -4.82 11.45 13.10
CA THR A 106 -5.96 11.47 12.19
C THR A 106 -5.64 10.66 10.94
N THR A 107 -6.60 9.93 10.41
CA THR A 107 -6.47 9.27 9.11
C THR A 107 -6.42 10.30 7.98
N THR A 108 -5.60 10.06 6.95
CA THR A 108 -5.33 11.00 5.85
C THR A 108 -6.27 10.84 4.64
N TYR A 109 -7.47 10.28 4.85
CA TYR A 109 -8.49 10.21 3.80
C TYR A 109 -8.90 11.62 3.33
N LEU A 110 -8.98 11.82 2.02
CA LEU A 110 -9.58 13.02 1.43
C LEU A 110 -11.12 13.01 1.55
N ASN A 111 -11.75 11.85 1.78
CA ASN A 111 -13.18 11.68 2.09
C ASN A 111 -13.50 10.29 2.68
N ASP A 112 -14.68 10.16 3.30
CA ASP A 112 -15.20 8.93 3.94
C ASP A 112 -15.43 7.75 2.98
N GLN A 113 -15.21 7.93 1.66
CA GLN A 113 -15.36 6.90 0.63
C GLN A 113 -14.02 6.32 0.17
N GLN A 114 -12.88 6.83 0.65
CA GLN A 114 -11.55 6.26 0.38
C GLN A 114 -11.26 5.05 1.27
N ASP A 115 -12.16 4.07 1.20
CA ASP A 115 -11.90 2.71 1.64
C ASP A 115 -10.68 2.16 0.88
N GLY A 116 -9.99 1.19 1.48
CA GLY A 116 -8.75 0.63 0.96
C GLY A 116 -8.72 0.30 -0.54
N PRO A 117 -9.81 -0.21 -1.16
CA PRO A 117 -9.90 -0.40 -2.61
C PRO A 117 -9.75 0.87 -3.47
N GLU A 118 -10.29 2.02 -3.05
CA GLU A 118 -10.18 3.28 -3.80
C GLU A 118 -8.73 3.79 -3.79
N LEU A 119 -8.02 3.64 -2.66
CA LEU A 119 -6.59 3.95 -2.58
C LEU A 119 -5.75 3.06 -3.50
N ILE A 120 -6.16 1.81 -3.74
CA ILE A 120 -5.49 0.97 -4.75
C ILE A 120 -5.73 1.52 -6.15
N ILE A 121 -6.98 1.87 -6.48
CA ILE A 121 -7.31 2.42 -7.81
C ILE A 121 -6.54 3.71 -8.06
N GLU A 122 -6.46 4.58 -7.06
CA GLU A 122 -5.70 5.82 -7.14
C GLU A 122 -4.19 5.57 -7.26
N PHE A 123 -3.66 4.59 -6.54
CA PHE A 123 -2.26 4.18 -6.69
C PHE A 123 -1.97 3.62 -8.09
N CYS A 124 -2.84 2.76 -8.61
CA CYS A 124 -2.68 2.19 -9.95
C CYS A 124 -2.77 3.28 -11.03
N THR A 125 -3.69 4.23 -10.88
CA THR A 125 -3.81 5.41 -11.75
C THR A 125 -2.57 6.30 -11.66
N THR A 126 -2.00 6.44 -10.47
CA THR A 126 -0.74 7.18 -10.24
C THR A 126 0.42 6.54 -11.02
N LEU A 127 0.51 5.22 -11.02
CA LEU A 127 1.54 4.45 -11.72
C LEU A 127 1.26 4.25 -13.22
N ASP A 128 0.06 4.56 -13.70
CA ASP A 128 -0.41 4.27 -15.06
C ASP A 128 -0.48 2.77 -15.38
N ILE A 129 -0.92 1.98 -14.40
CA ILE A 129 -1.14 0.55 -14.55
C ILE A 129 -2.62 0.23 -14.38
N THR A 130 -3.06 -0.87 -14.99
CA THR A 130 -4.44 -1.35 -14.80
C THR A 130 -4.64 -1.75 -13.33
N PRO A 131 -5.69 -1.28 -12.65
CA PRO A 131 -5.99 -1.72 -11.29
C PRO A 131 -6.26 -3.24 -11.22
N PRO A 132 -6.01 -3.89 -10.06
CA PRO A 132 -6.40 -5.28 -9.88
C PRO A 132 -7.93 -5.43 -9.94
N PRO A 133 -8.44 -6.61 -10.31
CA PRO A 133 -9.88 -6.85 -10.26
C PRO A 133 -10.40 -6.70 -8.82
N PRO A 134 -11.65 -6.24 -8.63
CA PRO A 134 -12.23 -6.12 -7.30
C PRO A 134 -12.22 -7.47 -6.59
N LEU A 135 -11.99 -7.43 -5.27
CA LEU A 135 -12.13 -8.61 -4.42
C LEU A 135 -13.61 -9.01 -4.42
N ILE A 136 -13.95 -10.03 -5.20
CA ILE A 136 -15.27 -10.65 -5.12
C ILE A 136 -15.22 -11.49 -3.84
N GLU A 137 -15.91 -11.04 -2.78
CA GLU A 137 -16.16 -11.91 -1.64
C GLU A 137 -16.83 -13.19 -2.16
N PRO A 138 -16.39 -14.38 -1.72
CA PRO A 138 -17.11 -15.60 -2.05
C PRO A 138 -18.56 -15.41 -1.61
N ALA A 139 -19.49 -15.59 -2.54
CA ALA A 139 -20.91 -15.60 -2.20
C ALA A 139 -21.15 -16.69 -1.16
N ASP A 140 -21.62 -16.28 0.03
CA ASP A 140 -22.10 -17.17 1.08
C ASP A 140 -23.14 -18.20 0.57
#